data_AF-A0A292QRT9-F1
#
_entry.id   AF-A0A292QRT9-F1
#
_cell.length_a   1.000
_cell.length_b   1.000
_cell.length_c   1.000
_cell.angle_alpha   90.00
_cell.angle_beta   90.00
_cell.angle_gamma   90.00
#
_symmetry.space_group_name_H-M   'P 1'
#
loop_
_entity.id
_entity.type
_entity.pdbx_description
1 polymer ?
#
loop_
_entity_poly.entity_id
_entity_poly.type
_entity_poly.pdbx_seq_one_letter_code
_entity_poly.pdbx_strand_id
1 'polypeptide(L)'
;MGIELLTNKPIKFYQKNGVKFFERFRAVDKNRKPVELFMDEQNGCPTIFAKNHEGKHSTFELDFDLQSRTMRGKAIIANPKQQELGQVVNLAALMTFYVNKLNHFKVFAFRESMQFFAKFGFKVVTDNDDEIMKLLKLVKKSKGQEFENLRRQADFFGNRVSGKVPNDVPSLKYYACNVFSNYLKGLARKGEKFDPDKIPYNSRMDFSDWEFQTDNKDYLNQLFRKHEINFQI
;
A
#
# COMPACT_ATOMS: atom_id res chain seq x y z
N MET A 1 19.66 -23.66 -24.68
CA MET A 1 18.85 -23.14 -23.55
C MET A 1 19.80 -22.54 -22.54
N GLY A 2 19.94 -21.21 -22.53
CA GLY A 2 20.80 -20.53 -21.57
C GLY A 2 20.09 -20.44 -20.22
N ILE A 3 20.73 -20.94 -19.17
CA ILE A 3 20.33 -20.65 -17.80
C ILE A 3 20.72 -19.18 -17.56
N GLU A 4 19.82 -18.25 -17.79
CA GLU A 4 19.97 -16.90 -17.24
C GLU A 4 19.81 -17.03 -15.73
N LEU A 5 20.93 -17.05 -15.02
CA LEU A 5 20.96 -16.73 -13.60
C LEU A 5 20.20 -15.40 -13.44
N LEU A 6 19.10 -15.40 -12.69
CA LEU A 6 18.45 -14.20 -12.18
C LEU A 6 19.45 -13.52 -11.26
N THR A 7 20.41 -12.80 -11.83
CA THR A 7 21.51 -12.21 -11.09
C THR A 7 20.95 -11.14 -10.17
N ASN A 8 21.36 -11.21 -8.89
CA ASN A 8 21.25 -10.19 -7.84
C ASN A 8 21.95 -8.87 -8.23
N LYS A 9 21.67 -8.31 -9.41
CA LYS A 9 22.19 -7.00 -9.79
C LYS A 9 21.44 -5.96 -8.96
N PRO A 10 22.13 -5.02 -8.31
CA PRO A 10 21.48 -3.91 -7.64
C PRO A 10 20.58 -3.17 -8.63
N ILE A 11 19.39 -2.78 -8.18
CA ILE A 11 18.51 -1.93 -8.97
C ILE A 11 19.22 -0.59 -9.15
N LYS A 12 19.42 -0.19 -10.41
CA LYS A 12 20.01 1.10 -10.75
C LYS A 12 18.95 2.17 -10.75
N PHE A 13 19.34 3.39 -10.42
CA PHE A 13 18.47 4.55 -10.42
C PHE A 13 19.12 5.69 -11.20
N TYR A 14 18.29 6.46 -11.89
CA TYR A 14 18.66 7.72 -12.53
C TYR A 14 17.78 8.84 -11.98
N GLN A 15 18.18 10.09 -12.19
CA GLN A 15 17.47 11.26 -11.66
C GLN A 15 17.04 12.18 -12.79
N LYS A 16 15.80 12.67 -12.73
CA LYS A 16 15.25 13.68 -13.65
C LYS A 16 14.29 14.58 -12.90
N ASN A 17 14.41 15.90 -13.09
CA ASN A 17 13.59 16.91 -12.41
C ASN A 17 13.53 16.74 -10.88
N GLY A 18 14.64 16.34 -10.26
CA GLY A 18 14.73 16.11 -8.81
C GLY A 18 14.12 14.79 -8.31
N VAL A 19 13.50 13.99 -9.18
CA VAL A 19 12.94 12.68 -8.85
C VAL A 19 13.89 11.58 -9.31
N LYS A 20 14.10 10.58 -8.46
CA LYS A 20 14.83 9.34 -8.76
C LYS A 20 13.88 8.27 -9.29
N PHE A 21 14.22 7.73 -10.45
CA PHE A 21 13.50 6.67 -11.14
C PHE A 21 14.40 5.44 -11.24
N PHE A 22 13.83 4.24 -11.23
CA PHE A 22 14.60 3.02 -11.39
C PHE A 22 14.80 2.69 -12.88
N GLU A 23 16.00 2.23 -13.23
CA GLU A 23 16.23 1.58 -14.51
C GLU A 23 15.51 0.24 -14.56
N ARG A 24 15.28 -0.24 -15.78
CA ARG A 24 14.62 -1.53 -16.01
C ARG A 24 15.29 -2.67 -15.24
N PHE A 25 14.48 -3.47 -14.56
CA PHE A 25 14.93 -4.65 -13.82
C PHE A 25 13.93 -5.81 -13.94
N ARG A 26 14.32 -7.00 -13.48
CA ARG A 26 13.45 -8.19 -13.49
C ARG A 26 13.02 -8.54 -12.07
N ALA A 27 11.78 -8.96 -11.93
CA ALA A 27 11.17 -9.54 -10.74
C ALA A 27 10.46 -10.85 -11.13
N VAL A 28 9.76 -11.46 -10.20
CA VAL A 28 8.93 -12.64 -10.46
C VAL A 28 7.48 -12.51 -9.98
N ASP A 29 6.57 -13.17 -10.67
CA ASP A 29 5.16 -13.28 -10.28
C ASP A 29 4.93 -14.35 -9.20
N LYS A 30 3.67 -14.60 -8.82
CA LYS A 30 3.29 -15.63 -7.84
C LYS A 30 3.85 -17.03 -8.17
N ASN A 31 4.01 -17.35 -9.45
CA ASN A 31 4.44 -18.65 -9.96
C ASN A 31 5.93 -18.66 -10.33
N ARG A 32 6.71 -17.68 -9.85
CA ARG A 32 8.13 -17.48 -10.18
C ARG A 32 8.41 -17.24 -11.66
N LYS A 33 7.41 -16.81 -12.43
CA LYS A 33 7.61 -16.44 -13.84
C LYS A 33 8.14 -15.00 -13.93
N PRO A 34 9.02 -14.71 -14.89
CA PRO A 34 9.66 -13.40 -14.98
C PRO A 34 8.67 -12.28 -15.27
N VAL A 35 8.91 -11.15 -14.62
CA VAL A 35 8.20 -9.87 -14.79
C VAL A 35 9.24 -8.78 -15.00
N GLU A 36 9.18 -8.10 -16.15
CA GLU A 36 10.05 -6.97 -16.46
C GLU A 36 9.41 -5.69 -15.92
N LEU A 37 10.14 -4.95 -15.08
CA LEU A 37 9.72 -3.66 -14.54
C LEU A 37 10.51 -2.53 -15.16
N PHE A 38 9.83 -1.44 -15.51
CA PHE A 38 10.47 -0.22 -16.01
C PHE A 38 9.59 1.01 -15.76
N MET A 39 10.22 2.18 -15.76
CA MET A 39 9.53 3.47 -15.70
C MET A 39 9.30 4.02 -17.11
N ASP A 40 8.13 4.61 -17.32
CA ASP A 40 7.88 5.55 -18.41
C ASP A 40 7.55 6.91 -17.79
N GLU A 41 8.13 7.97 -18.32
CA GLU A 41 7.94 9.34 -17.87
C GLU A 41 7.40 10.24 -18.97
N GLN A 42 7.02 9.65 -20.11
CA GLN A 42 6.44 10.38 -21.21
C GLN A 42 5.12 11.02 -20.75
N ASN A 43 4.82 12.20 -21.29
CA ASN A 43 3.56 12.93 -21.08
C ASN A 43 3.29 13.43 -19.64
N GLY A 44 4.32 13.55 -18.80
CA GLY A 44 4.20 14.21 -17.49
C GLY A 44 3.48 13.40 -16.41
N CYS A 45 3.24 12.11 -16.66
CA CYS A 45 2.68 11.17 -15.69
C CYS A 45 3.63 9.97 -15.53
N PRO A 46 4.62 10.03 -14.63
CA PRO A 46 5.51 8.90 -14.40
C PRO A 46 4.73 7.63 -14.07
N THR A 47 4.98 6.57 -14.82
CA THR A 47 4.22 5.33 -14.78
C THR A 47 5.16 4.15 -14.63
N ILE A 48 4.91 3.33 -13.62
CA ILE A 48 5.55 2.03 -13.46
C ILE A 48 4.84 1.06 -14.40
N PHE A 49 5.60 0.33 -15.21
CA PHE A 49 5.12 -0.81 -15.98
C PHE A 49 5.68 -2.10 -15.42
N ALA A 50 4.85 -3.13 -15.37
CA ALA A 50 5.24 -4.52 -15.17
C ALA A 50 4.72 -5.37 -16.33
N LYS A 51 5.63 -5.91 -17.13
CA LYS A 51 5.33 -6.79 -18.27
C LYS A 51 5.59 -8.24 -17.87
N ASN A 52 4.57 -9.08 -17.90
CA ASN A 52 4.72 -10.50 -17.59
C ASN A 52 5.29 -11.29 -18.79
N HIS A 53 5.63 -12.55 -18.55
CA HIS A 53 6.10 -13.51 -19.58
C HIS A 53 5.15 -13.72 -20.78
N GLU A 54 3.86 -13.36 -20.67
CA GLU A 54 2.87 -13.41 -21.76
C GLU A 54 2.81 -12.08 -22.55
N GLY A 55 3.60 -11.07 -22.18
CA GLY A 55 3.57 -9.75 -22.77
C GLY A 55 2.41 -8.87 -22.29
N LYS A 56 1.65 -9.27 -21.27
CA LYS A 56 0.60 -8.46 -20.66
C LYS A 56 1.20 -7.45 -19.69
N HIS A 57 0.59 -6.27 -19.63
CA HIS A 57 1.07 -5.14 -18.84
C HIS A 57 0.18 -4.87 -17.64
N SER A 58 0.81 -4.63 -16.49
CA SER A 58 0.24 -3.97 -15.33
C SER A 58 0.92 -2.61 -15.14
N THR A 59 0.18 -1.63 -14.63
CA THR A 59 0.69 -0.25 -14.50
C THR A 59 0.39 0.36 -13.14
N PHE A 60 1.21 1.33 -12.74
CA PHE A 60 0.92 2.24 -11.64
C PHE A 60 1.37 3.66 -12.01
N GLU A 61 0.41 4.54 -12.25
CA GLU A 61 0.63 5.95 -12.54
C GLU A 61 0.85 6.75 -11.25
N LEU A 62 1.90 7.57 -11.25
CA LEU A 62 2.38 8.33 -10.10
C LEU A 62 2.43 9.83 -10.42
N ASP A 63 2.35 10.62 -9.36
CA ASP A 63 2.51 12.06 -9.38
C ASP A 63 3.33 12.50 -8.16
N PHE A 64 4.21 13.47 -8.35
CA PHE A 64 5.21 13.86 -7.36
C PHE A 64 5.07 15.34 -7.03
N ASP A 65 4.92 15.62 -5.73
CA ASP A 65 5.04 16.96 -5.18
C ASP A 65 6.25 16.97 -4.23
N LEU A 66 7.38 17.43 -4.75
CA LEU A 66 8.64 17.46 -4.00
C LEU A 66 8.65 18.53 -2.91
N GLN A 67 7.85 19.60 -3.05
CA GLN A 67 7.77 20.66 -2.03
C GLN A 67 7.10 20.13 -0.77
N SER A 68 5.99 19.40 -0.92
CA SER A 68 5.30 18.75 0.20
C SER A 68 5.82 17.35 0.52
N ARG A 69 6.89 16.89 -0.18
CA ARG A 69 7.46 15.53 -0.08
C ARG A 69 6.37 14.45 -0.18
N THR A 70 5.43 14.62 -1.11
CA THR A 70 4.28 13.73 -1.29
C THR A 70 4.33 13.05 -2.65
N MET A 71 4.02 11.75 -2.69
CA MET A 71 3.70 10.99 -3.88
C MET A 71 2.19 10.72 -3.92
N ARG A 72 1.58 10.72 -5.11
CA ARG A 72 0.18 10.35 -5.31
C ARG A 72 0.06 9.24 -6.34
N GLY A 73 -0.73 8.23 -6.04
CA GLY A 73 -1.09 7.19 -7.00
C GLY A 73 -2.36 7.61 -7.74
N LYS A 74 -2.26 7.78 -9.06
CA LYS A 74 -3.39 8.21 -9.92
C LYS A 74 -4.23 7.04 -10.38
N ALA A 75 -3.59 5.99 -10.88
CA ALA A 75 -4.26 4.79 -11.36
C ALA A 75 -3.36 3.57 -11.19
N ILE A 76 -3.95 2.43 -10.82
CA ILE A 76 -3.27 1.13 -10.78
C ILE A 76 -4.09 0.13 -11.59
N ILE A 77 -3.42 -0.57 -12.50
CA ILE A 77 -4.03 -1.61 -13.33
C ILE A 77 -3.22 -2.89 -13.12
N ALA A 78 -3.87 -3.94 -12.61
CA ALA A 78 -3.26 -5.26 -12.44
C ALA A 78 -3.86 -6.22 -13.47
N ASN A 79 -3.11 -6.50 -14.54
CA ASN A 79 -3.50 -7.39 -15.62
C ASN A 79 -2.37 -8.37 -15.98
N PRO A 80 -2.62 -9.69 -15.96
CA PRO A 80 -3.85 -10.36 -15.51
C PRO A 80 -4.05 -10.28 -14.00
N LYS A 81 -5.33 -10.30 -13.59
CA LYS A 81 -5.71 -10.42 -12.18
C LYS A 81 -5.16 -11.75 -11.63
N GLN A 82 -4.89 -11.79 -10.31
CA GLN A 82 -4.45 -12.98 -9.55
C GLN A 82 -3.02 -13.48 -9.78
N GLN A 83 -2.21 -12.86 -10.65
CA GLN A 83 -0.77 -13.16 -10.78
C GLN A 83 0.12 -12.36 -9.82
N GLU A 84 -0.46 -11.70 -8.82
CA GLU A 84 0.25 -10.79 -7.89
C GLU A 84 0.97 -9.61 -8.58
N LEU A 85 0.69 -9.34 -9.85
CA LEU A 85 1.29 -8.21 -10.57
C LEU A 85 0.94 -6.85 -9.95
N GLY A 86 -0.27 -6.71 -9.40
CA GLY A 86 -0.64 -5.54 -8.61
C GLY A 86 0.27 -5.34 -7.39
N GLN A 87 0.66 -6.42 -6.73
CA GLN A 87 1.61 -6.37 -5.61
C GLN A 87 3.01 -5.99 -6.11
N VAL A 88 3.47 -6.52 -7.24
CA VAL A 88 4.76 -6.19 -7.84
C VAL A 88 4.86 -4.70 -8.21
N VAL A 89 3.86 -4.13 -8.90
CA VAL A 89 3.88 -2.70 -9.24
C VAL A 89 3.75 -1.80 -8.00
N ASN A 90 2.98 -2.22 -6.98
CA ASN A 90 2.88 -1.47 -5.73
C ASN A 90 4.20 -1.50 -4.92
N LEU A 91 4.93 -2.62 -4.92
CA LEU A 91 6.26 -2.69 -4.31
C LEU A 91 7.26 -1.77 -5.03
N ALA A 92 7.22 -1.72 -6.36
CA ALA A 92 8.04 -0.78 -7.13
C ALA A 92 7.67 0.69 -6.84
N ALA A 93 6.39 0.99 -6.61
CA ALA A 93 5.96 2.32 -6.18
C ALA A 93 6.49 2.65 -4.77
N LEU A 94 6.41 1.72 -3.82
CA LEU A 94 6.96 1.89 -2.47
C LEU A 94 8.49 2.06 -2.46
N MET A 95 9.20 1.32 -3.31
CA MET A 95 10.63 1.51 -3.54
C MET A 95 10.94 2.91 -4.08
N THR A 96 10.15 3.38 -5.05
CA THR A 96 10.28 4.74 -5.61
C THR A 96 10.03 5.81 -4.55
N PHE A 97 8.99 5.63 -3.74
CA PHE A 97 8.67 6.49 -2.60
C PHE A 97 9.83 6.58 -1.59
N TYR A 98 10.40 5.42 -1.21
CA TYR A 98 11.53 5.33 -0.28
C TYR A 98 12.78 6.03 -0.81
N VAL A 99 13.20 5.73 -2.04
CA VAL A 99 14.45 6.26 -2.63
C VAL A 99 14.41 7.77 -2.82
N ASN A 100 13.21 8.32 -3.04
CA ASN A 100 12.98 9.76 -3.11
C ASN A 100 12.82 10.45 -1.75
N LYS A 101 12.91 9.70 -0.63
CA LYS A 101 12.79 10.23 0.74
C LYS A 101 11.52 11.08 0.93
N LEU A 102 10.41 10.60 0.39
CA LEU A 102 9.11 11.24 0.52
C LEU A 102 8.48 10.89 1.87
N ASN A 103 7.55 11.72 2.33
CA ASN A 103 6.89 11.58 3.64
C ASN A 103 5.53 10.89 3.54
N HIS A 104 4.77 11.18 2.47
CA HIS A 104 3.41 10.68 2.28
C HIS A 104 3.20 10.11 0.88
N PHE A 105 2.61 8.92 0.81
CA PHE A 105 2.13 8.32 -0.42
C PHE A 105 0.61 8.15 -0.33
N LYS A 106 -0.09 9.00 -1.08
CA LYS A 106 -1.56 9.09 -1.05
C LYS A 106 -2.17 8.35 -2.23
N VAL A 107 -3.22 7.59 -1.98
CA VAL A 107 -4.02 6.92 -3.01
C VAL A 107 -5.51 7.13 -2.75
N PHE A 108 -6.32 7.06 -3.80
CA PHE A 108 -7.76 6.88 -3.66
C PHE A 108 -8.07 5.40 -3.92
N ALA A 109 -8.70 4.74 -2.96
CA ALA A 109 -9.00 3.32 -3.02
C ALA A 109 -10.52 3.10 -3.08
N PHE A 110 -10.95 2.30 -4.06
CA PHE A 110 -12.29 1.73 -4.04
C PHE A 110 -12.41 0.72 -2.90
N ARG A 111 -13.62 0.47 -2.41
CA ARG A 111 -13.89 -0.48 -1.31
C ARG A 111 -13.22 -1.84 -1.54
N GLU A 112 -13.20 -2.30 -2.78
CA GLU A 112 -12.62 -3.57 -3.23
C GLU A 112 -11.09 -3.60 -3.17
N SER A 113 -10.42 -2.44 -3.21
CA SER A 113 -8.96 -2.32 -3.17
C SER A 113 -8.41 -1.81 -1.84
N MET A 114 -9.26 -1.33 -0.93
CA MET A 114 -8.81 -0.84 0.39
C MET A 114 -8.03 -1.89 1.18
N GLN A 115 -8.50 -3.14 1.21
CA GLN A 115 -7.77 -4.22 1.88
C GLN A 115 -6.41 -4.50 1.22
N PHE A 116 -6.34 -4.40 -0.12
CA PHE A 116 -5.09 -4.56 -0.86
C PHE A 116 -4.06 -3.52 -0.44
N PHE A 117 -4.42 -2.24 -0.36
CA PHE A 117 -3.50 -1.19 0.10
C PHE A 117 -3.17 -1.31 1.60
N ALA A 118 -4.16 -1.61 2.44
CA ALA A 118 -3.94 -1.80 3.88
C ALA A 118 -2.92 -2.90 4.20
N LYS A 119 -2.86 -3.96 3.38
CA LYS A 119 -1.85 -5.03 3.47
C LYS A 119 -0.42 -4.48 3.54
N PHE A 120 -0.14 -3.44 2.77
CA PHE A 120 1.18 -2.80 2.68
C PHE A 120 1.42 -1.72 3.73
N GLY A 121 0.42 -1.32 4.52
CA GLY A 121 0.55 -0.29 5.55
C GLY A 121 -0.19 1.03 5.24
N PHE A 122 -0.90 1.13 4.11
CA PHE A 122 -1.75 2.30 3.84
C PHE A 122 -2.90 2.36 4.85
N LYS A 123 -3.22 3.57 5.30
CA LYS A 123 -4.26 3.82 6.30
C LYS A 123 -5.35 4.70 5.72
N VAL A 124 -6.59 4.38 6.03
CA VAL A 124 -7.75 5.21 5.69
C VAL A 124 -7.58 6.60 6.29
N VAL A 125 -7.95 7.63 5.53
CA VAL A 125 -7.93 9.03 5.97
C VAL A 125 -9.27 9.67 5.66
N THR A 126 -10.01 10.01 6.72
CA THR A 126 -11.27 10.77 6.64
C THR A 126 -11.43 11.56 7.91
N ASP A 127 -12.06 12.73 7.81
CA ASP A 127 -12.46 13.55 8.95
C ASP A 127 -13.96 13.42 9.26
N ASN A 128 -14.68 12.55 8.54
CA ASN A 128 -16.11 12.36 8.73
C ASN A 128 -16.38 11.40 9.91
N ASP A 129 -16.99 11.92 10.97
CA ASP A 129 -17.21 11.15 12.21
C ASP A 129 -18.17 9.96 12.00
N ASP A 130 -19.19 10.10 11.15
CA ASP A 130 -20.12 9.01 10.84
C ASP A 130 -19.44 7.87 10.09
N GLU A 131 -18.57 8.19 9.13
CA GLU A 131 -17.75 7.22 8.42
C GLU A 131 -16.82 6.48 9.39
N ILE A 132 -16.09 7.21 10.24
CA ILE A 132 -15.20 6.63 11.24
C ILE A 132 -15.98 5.68 12.16
N MET A 133 -17.13 6.11 12.67
CA MET A 133 -17.95 5.29 13.55
C MET A 133 -18.46 4.00 12.87
N LYS A 134 -18.83 4.07 11.60
CA LYS A 134 -19.21 2.87 10.81
C LYS A 134 -18.03 1.91 10.67
N LEU A 135 -16.82 2.41 10.36
CA LEU A 135 -15.60 1.60 10.26
C LEU A 135 -15.24 0.94 11.59
N LEU A 136 -15.28 1.70 12.70
CA LEU A 136 -15.02 1.16 14.04
C LEU A 136 -16.04 0.08 14.44
N LYS A 137 -17.32 0.24 14.06
CA LYS A 137 -18.35 -0.78 14.30
C LYS A 137 -18.05 -2.11 13.59
N LEU A 138 -17.42 -2.08 12.42
CA LEU A 138 -16.97 -3.30 11.72
C LEU A 138 -15.88 -4.01 12.53
N VAL A 139 -14.92 -3.25 13.08
CA VAL A 139 -13.85 -3.81 13.92
C VAL A 139 -14.40 -4.40 15.21
N LYS A 140 -15.34 -3.72 15.88
CA LYS A 140 -16.00 -4.24 17.10
C LYS A 140 -16.68 -5.58 16.88
N LYS A 141 -17.20 -5.83 15.67
CA LYS A 141 -17.84 -7.08 15.27
C LYS A 141 -16.87 -8.15 14.78
N SER A 142 -15.56 -7.85 14.74
CA SER A 142 -14.54 -8.83 14.34
C SER A 142 -14.50 -10.02 15.30
N LYS A 143 -14.18 -11.20 14.77
CA LYS A 143 -13.97 -12.44 15.54
C LYS A 143 -12.48 -12.78 15.52
N GLY A 144 -12.01 -13.53 16.52
CA GLY A 144 -10.59 -13.89 16.66
C GLY A 144 -9.92 -13.17 17.81
N GLN A 145 -9.06 -13.88 18.54
CA GLN A 145 -8.34 -13.37 19.72
C GLN A 145 -7.31 -12.31 19.33
N GLU A 146 -6.69 -12.45 18.17
CA GLU A 146 -5.73 -11.53 17.59
C GLU A 146 -6.27 -10.10 17.39
N PHE A 147 -7.59 -9.93 17.25
CA PHE A 147 -8.23 -8.63 17.06
C PHE A 147 -8.80 -8.05 18.35
N GLU A 148 -8.58 -8.69 19.51
CA GLU A 148 -9.09 -8.22 20.78
C GLU A 148 -8.60 -6.81 21.12
N ASN A 149 -7.31 -6.54 20.93
CA ASN A 149 -6.77 -5.19 21.14
C ASN A 149 -7.40 -4.17 20.19
N LEU A 150 -7.63 -4.53 18.92
CA LEU A 150 -8.29 -3.65 17.96
C LEU A 150 -9.76 -3.37 18.34
N ARG A 151 -10.47 -4.36 18.92
CA ARG A 151 -11.82 -4.14 19.46
C ARG A 151 -11.82 -3.15 20.62
N ARG A 152 -10.89 -3.32 21.57
CA ARG A 152 -10.72 -2.37 22.70
C ARG A 152 -10.39 -0.96 22.21
N GLN A 153 -9.50 -0.83 21.22
CA GLN A 153 -9.19 0.45 20.59
C GLN A 153 -10.41 1.04 19.87
N ALA A 154 -11.19 0.23 19.15
CA ALA A 154 -12.41 0.69 18.50
C ALA A 154 -13.45 1.19 19.50
N ASP A 155 -13.55 0.59 20.69
CA ASP A 155 -14.37 1.10 21.78
C ASP A 155 -13.84 2.42 22.33
N PHE A 156 -12.55 2.48 22.64
CA PHE A 156 -11.88 3.66 23.17
C PHE A 156 -12.03 4.89 22.26
N PHE A 157 -11.71 4.74 20.98
CA PHE A 157 -11.79 5.83 20.00
C PHE A 157 -13.25 6.11 19.60
N GLY A 158 -14.10 5.09 19.48
CA GLY A 158 -15.50 5.28 19.10
C GLY A 158 -16.28 6.12 20.11
N ASN A 159 -16.00 5.97 21.40
CA ASN A 159 -16.64 6.81 22.43
C ASN A 159 -16.21 8.28 22.35
N ARG A 160 -14.97 8.56 21.94
CA ARG A 160 -14.45 9.93 21.76
C ARG A 160 -14.94 10.56 20.46
N VAL A 161 -14.92 9.82 19.36
CA VAL A 161 -15.41 10.28 18.04
C VAL A 161 -16.90 10.60 18.10
N SER A 162 -17.69 9.81 18.85
CA SER A 162 -19.13 10.09 19.06
C SER A 162 -19.42 11.20 20.06
N GLY A 163 -18.41 11.82 20.68
CA GLY A 163 -18.57 12.88 21.68
C GLY A 163 -19.11 12.39 23.05
N LYS A 164 -19.27 11.08 23.26
CA LYS A 164 -19.68 10.53 24.57
C LYS A 164 -18.63 10.73 25.65
N VAL A 165 -17.37 10.81 25.25
CA VAL A 165 -16.22 11.11 26.11
C VAL A 165 -15.51 12.32 25.51
N PRO A 166 -15.12 13.33 26.31
CA PRO A 166 -14.35 14.47 25.83
C PRO A 166 -13.09 14.02 25.08
N ASN A 167 -12.76 14.72 24.00
CA ASN A 167 -11.57 14.42 23.23
C ASN A 167 -10.32 15.00 23.90
N ASP A 168 -9.48 14.10 24.41
CA ASP A 168 -8.16 14.36 24.98
C ASP A 168 -7.01 13.87 24.07
N VAL A 169 -7.33 13.30 22.89
CA VAL A 169 -6.36 12.66 22.00
C VAL A 169 -6.05 13.57 20.80
N PRO A 170 -4.81 14.07 20.67
CA PRO A 170 -4.36 14.74 19.45
C PRO A 170 -4.52 13.80 18.26
N SER A 171 -5.00 14.32 17.13
CA SER A 171 -5.20 13.51 15.91
C SER A 171 -6.12 12.29 16.12
N LEU A 172 -7.13 12.41 16.99
CA LEU A 172 -8.12 11.36 17.28
C LEU A 172 -8.62 10.64 16.03
N LYS A 173 -9.02 11.39 14.99
CA LYS A 173 -9.60 10.84 13.75
C LYS A 173 -8.61 9.94 13.01
N TYR A 174 -7.34 10.36 12.92
CA TYR A 174 -6.26 9.54 12.36
C TYR A 174 -6.12 8.21 13.12
N TYR A 175 -6.02 8.25 14.45
CA TYR A 175 -5.88 7.03 15.24
C TYR A 175 -7.12 6.13 15.16
N ALA A 176 -8.33 6.70 15.09
CA ALA A 176 -9.55 5.95 14.88
C ALA A 176 -9.56 5.22 13.51
N CYS A 177 -9.18 5.91 12.42
CA CYS A 177 -9.04 5.29 11.09
C CYS A 177 -7.96 4.20 11.07
N ASN A 178 -6.88 4.36 11.84
CA ASN A 178 -5.81 3.37 11.93
C ASN A 178 -6.31 2.04 12.50
N VAL A 179 -7.29 2.04 13.39
CA VAL A 179 -7.86 0.80 13.95
C VAL A 179 -8.46 -0.07 12.84
N PHE A 180 -9.30 0.52 11.99
CA PHE A 180 -9.88 -0.20 10.85
C PHE A 180 -8.83 -0.60 9.82
N SER A 181 -7.87 0.27 9.54
CA SER A 181 -6.77 -0.02 8.61
C SER A 181 -5.92 -1.20 9.09
N ASN A 182 -5.61 -1.26 10.39
CA ASN A 182 -4.88 -2.37 11.00
C ASN A 182 -5.69 -3.67 11.02
N TYR A 183 -7.02 -3.58 11.15
CA TYR A 183 -7.90 -4.74 11.00
C TYR A 183 -7.84 -5.31 9.58
N LEU A 184 -7.99 -4.45 8.56
CA LEU A 184 -7.83 -4.87 7.15
C LEU A 184 -6.43 -5.44 6.88
N LYS A 185 -5.37 -4.80 7.40
CA LYS A 185 -3.97 -5.27 7.34
C LYS A 185 -3.84 -6.68 7.90
N GLY A 186 -4.38 -6.91 9.11
CA GLY A 186 -4.34 -8.20 9.79
C GLY A 186 -5.01 -9.30 9.00
N LEU A 187 -6.24 -9.06 8.51
CA LEU A 187 -6.95 -10.01 7.64
C LEU A 187 -6.16 -10.32 6.36
N ALA A 188 -5.67 -9.28 5.68
CA ALA A 188 -4.96 -9.42 4.41
C ALA A 188 -3.68 -10.25 4.54
N ARG A 189 -2.94 -10.08 5.64
CA ARG A 189 -1.70 -10.82 5.91
C ARG A 189 -1.95 -12.29 6.28
N LYS A 190 -3.13 -12.61 6.80
CA LYS A 190 -3.60 -13.98 7.02
C LYS A 190 -4.17 -14.66 5.77
N GLY A 191 -4.35 -13.91 4.69
CA GLY A 191 -5.02 -14.40 3.48
C GLY A 191 -6.55 -14.39 3.58
N GLU A 192 -7.11 -13.76 4.60
CA GLU A 192 -8.55 -13.61 4.77
C GLU A 192 -9.06 -12.40 3.98
N LYS A 193 -10.15 -12.58 3.23
CA LYS A 193 -10.78 -11.50 2.47
C LYS A 193 -11.81 -10.78 3.33
N PHE A 194 -11.74 -9.46 3.35
CA PHE A 194 -12.83 -8.64 3.86
C PHE A 194 -13.90 -8.48 2.78
N ASP A 195 -15.16 -8.46 3.19
CA ASP A 195 -16.31 -8.23 2.33
C ASP A 195 -16.44 -6.72 2.00
N PRO A 196 -16.14 -6.28 0.76
CA PRO A 196 -16.12 -4.86 0.41
C PRO A 196 -17.46 -4.16 0.58
N ASP A 197 -18.58 -4.89 0.47
CA ASP A 197 -19.93 -4.32 0.59
C ASP A 197 -20.23 -3.83 2.01
N LYS A 198 -19.47 -4.31 2.99
CA LYS A 198 -19.55 -3.83 4.39
C LYS A 198 -18.81 -2.51 4.60
N ILE A 199 -17.93 -2.11 3.68
CA ILE A 199 -17.27 -0.80 3.73
C ILE A 199 -18.27 0.24 3.21
N PRO A 200 -18.55 1.32 3.96
CA PRO A 200 -19.60 2.25 3.58
C PRO A 200 -19.22 3.12 2.38
N TYR A 201 -17.93 3.43 2.20
CA TYR A 201 -17.45 4.36 1.18
C TYR A 201 -16.10 3.93 0.59
N ASN A 202 -15.83 4.39 -0.63
CA ASN A 202 -14.46 4.48 -1.15
C ASN A 202 -13.71 5.53 -0.33
N SER A 203 -12.40 5.40 -0.19
CA SER A 203 -11.66 6.28 0.72
C SER A 203 -10.29 6.67 0.21
N ARG A 204 -9.83 7.84 0.68
CA ARG A 204 -8.43 8.22 0.59
C ARG A 204 -7.64 7.37 1.56
N MET A 205 -6.48 6.91 1.13
CA MET A 205 -5.54 6.21 1.99
C MET A 205 -4.16 6.85 1.90
N ASP A 206 -3.43 6.83 3.01
CA ASP A 206 -2.10 7.39 3.13
C ASP A 206 -1.12 6.35 3.67
N PHE A 207 0.05 6.27 3.04
CA PHE A 207 1.21 5.54 3.54
C PHE A 207 2.27 6.57 3.92
N SER A 208 2.67 6.58 5.19
CA SER A 208 3.74 7.46 5.67
C SER A 208 5.08 6.73 5.64
N ASP A 209 6.17 7.47 5.47
CA ASP A 209 7.55 7.01 5.66
C ASP A 209 7.80 6.27 6.99
N TRP A 210 7.04 6.60 8.04
CA TRP A 210 7.07 5.88 9.31
C TRP A 210 6.75 4.39 9.17
N GLU A 211 5.96 3.99 8.18
CA GLU A 211 5.67 2.57 7.89
C GLU A 211 6.91 1.79 7.45
N PHE A 212 8.05 2.44 7.19
CA PHE A 212 9.33 1.78 6.99
C PHE A 212 10.15 1.61 8.29
N GLN A 213 9.66 2.13 9.41
CA GLN A 213 10.30 2.07 10.74
C GLN A 213 9.51 1.22 11.75
N THR A 214 8.42 0.58 11.33
CA THR A 214 7.55 -0.27 12.15
C THR A 214 7.69 -1.76 11.80
N ASP A 215 6.85 -2.62 12.39
CA ASP A 215 6.67 -4.03 12.00
C ASP A 215 6.38 -4.21 10.50
N ASN A 216 5.92 -3.16 9.83
CA ASN A 216 5.66 -3.17 8.40
C ASN A 216 6.95 -3.27 7.56
N LYS A 217 8.10 -2.82 8.07
CA LYS A 217 9.40 -2.92 7.40
C LYS A 217 9.75 -4.37 7.04
N ASP A 218 9.69 -5.26 8.02
CA ASP A 218 10.07 -6.67 7.84
C ASP A 218 9.11 -7.37 6.87
N TYR A 219 7.82 -7.03 6.96
CA TYR A 219 6.82 -7.52 6.03
C TYR A 219 7.11 -7.10 4.59
N LEU A 220 7.42 -5.82 4.35
CA LEU A 220 7.78 -5.33 3.02
C LEU A 220 9.07 -5.98 2.50
N ASN A 221 10.10 -6.12 3.34
CA ASN A 221 11.33 -6.83 2.99
C ASN A 221 11.10 -8.32 2.68
N GLN A 222 10.13 -8.98 3.31
CA GLN A 222 9.69 -10.33 2.91
C GLN A 222 9.03 -10.33 1.53
N LEU A 223 8.19 -9.33 1.21
CA LEU A 223 7.54 -9.23 -0.09
C LEU A 223 8.54 -8.90 -1.22
N PHE A 224 9.52 -8.02 -0.99
CA PHE A 224 10.59 -7.76 -1.95
C PHE A 224 11.36 -9.04 -2.28
N ARG A 225 11.75 -9.81 -1.24
CA ARG A 225 12.40 -11.12 -1.41
C ARG A 225 11.52 -12.13 -2.14
N LYS A 226 10.23 -12.21 -1.80
CA LYS A 226 9.27 -13.11 -2.46
C LYS A 226 9.21 -12.88 -3.97
N HIS A 227 9.29 -11.63 -4.40
CA HIS A 227 9.23 -11.24 -5.81
C HIS A 227 10.61 -11.06 -6.46
N GLU A 228 11.68 -11.48 -5.78
CA GLU A 228 13.06 -11.35 -6.26
C GLU A 228 13.43 -9.90 -6.67
N ILE A 229 12.81 -8.92 -6.03
CA ILE A 229 13.14 -7.51 -6.19
C ILE A 229 14.33 -7.24 -5.27
N ASN A 230 15.52 -7.04 -5.84
CA ASN A 230 16.76 -6.80 -5.09
C ASN A 230 16.80 -5.40 -4.47
N PHE A 231 15.95 -5.18 -3.48
CA PHE A 231 15.78 -3.94 -2.74
C PHE A 231 15.52 -4.26 -1.26
N GLN A 232 16.07 -3.44 -0.37
CA GLN A 232 15.90 -3.56 1.07
C GLN A 232 15.64 -2.18 1.67
N ILE A 233 14.60 -2.11 2.51
CA ILE A 233 14.20 -0.93 3.30
C ILE A 233 15.07 -0.83 4.55
#